data_AF-A0A441XK48-F1
#
_entry.id   AF-A0A441XK48-F1
#
_cell.length_a   1.000
_cell.length_b   1.000
_cell.length_c   1.000
_cell.angle_alpha   90.00
_cell.angle_beta   90.00
_cell.angle_gamma   90.00
#
_symmetry.space_group_name_H-M   'P 1'
#
loop_
_entity.id
_entity.type
_entity.pdbx_description
1 polymer ?
#
loop_
_entity_poly.entity_id
_entity_poly.type
_entity_poly.pdbx_seq_one_letter_code
_entity_poly.pdbx_strand_id
1 'polypeptide(L)' 'NGIVFPIRCYLIKMDELVTQPKWARRLHRVIRDLPEELANYKGLTRYRATLVEWLSKLDDGSPTSPGFGPD' A
#
# COMPACT_ATOMS: atom_id res chain seq x y z
N ASN A 1 -27.52 22.61 14.20
CA ASN A 1 -27.37 21.29 13.54
C ASN A 1 -25.96 21.14 13.01
N GLY A 2 -25.21 20.14 13.49
CA GLY A 2 -23.85 19.82 13.02
C GLY A 2 -23.75 18.35 12.58
N ILE A 3 -22.73 18.03 11.78
CA ILE A 3 -22.44 16.66 11.31
C ILE A 3 -21.14 16.21 11.98
N VAL A 4 -21.17 15.03 12.59
CA VAL A 4 -19.97 14.37 13.11
C VAL A 4 -19.39 13.47 12.03
N PHE A 5 -18.11 13.66 11.71
CA PHE A 5 -17.37 12.83 10.75
C PHE A 5 -16.10 12.30 11.43
N PRO A 6 -16.18 11.15 12.13
CA PRO A 6 -15.04 10.61 12.86
C PRO A 6 -14.08 9.94 11.88
N ILE A 7 -12.80 10.31 11.95
CA ILE A 7 -11.74 9.67 11.18
C ILE A 7 -10.98 8.74 12.12
N ARG A 8 -11.20 7.42 11.97
CA ARG A 8 -10.46 6.41 12.73
C ARG A 8 -9.24 5.96 11.93
N CYS A 9 -8.06 6.24 12.47
CA CYS A 9 -6.78 5.86 11.84
C CYS A 9 -6.21 4.57 12.45
N TYR A 10 -5.65 3.71 11.60
CA TYR A 10 -4.93 2.50 11.98
C TYR A 10 -3.49 2.58 11.46
N LEU A 11 -2.58 1.88 12.14
CA LEU A 11 -1.17 1.74 11.74
C LEU A 11 -0.81 0.26 11.74
N ILE A 12 0.10 -0.12 10.85
CA ILE A 12 0.67 -1.45 10.72
C ILE A 12 2.13 -1.30 10.26
N LYS A 13 3.04 -2.14 10.77
CA LYS A 13 4.43 -2.15 10.27
C LYS A 13 4.49 -2.81 8.89
N MET A 14 5.46 -2.43 8.07
CA MET A 14 5.67 -3.09 6.77
C MET A 14 5.90 -4.60 6.92
N ASP A 15 6.72 -5.00 7.88
CA ASP A 15 7.02 -6.42 8.16
C ASP A 15 5.77 -7.20 8.59
N GLU A 16 4.83 -6.56 9.29
CA GLU A 16 3.55 -7.18 9.69
C GLU A 16 2.59 -7.25 8.50
N LEU A 17 2.52 -6.20 7.67
CA LEU A 17 1.65 -6.14 6.49
C LEU A 17 1.99 -7.24 5.49
N VAL A 18 3.28 -7.48 5.25
CA VAL A 18 3.73 -8.44 4.25
C VAL A 18 3.61 -9.90 4.69
N THR A 19 3.26 -10.17 5.96
CA THR A 19 2.89 -11.53 6.40
C THR A 19 1.68 -12.08 5.65
N GLN A 20 0.90 -11.20 5.01
CA GLN A 20 -0.22 -11.56 4.17
C GLN A 20 0.15 -11.38 2.68
N PRO A 21 0.45 -12.46 1.93
CA PRO A 21 1.05 -12.36 0.59
C PRO A 21 0.25 -11.51 -0.40
N LYS A 22 -1.09 -11.58 -0.34
CA LYS A 22 -1.98 -10.74 -1.15
C LYS A 22 -1.73 -9.25 -0.97
N TRP A 23 -1.50 -8.82 0.27
CA TRP A 23 -1.28 -7.43 0.59
C TRP A 23 0.10 -6.96 0.13
N ALA A 24 1.12 -7.81 0.27
CA ALA A 24 2.46 -7.50 -0.22
C ALA A 24 2.48 -7.25 -1.73
N ARG A 25 1.97 -8.20 -2.54
CA ARG A 25 1.90 -8.05 -4.01
C ARG A 25 1.03 -6.87 -4.44
N ARG A 26 -0.09 -6.64 -3.76
CA ARG A 26 -0.96 -5.50 -4.08
C ARG A 26 -0.27 -4.17 -3.79
N LEU A 27 0.34 -4.03 -2.61
CA LEU A 27 0.99 -2.79 -2.21
C LEU A 27 2.17 -2.48 -3.14
N HIS A 28 2.93 -3.48 -3.58
CA HIS A 28 3.97 -3.31 -4.60
C HIS A 28 3.41 -2.61 -5.85
N ARG A 29 2.36 -3.18 -6.44
CA ARG A 29 1.75 -2.70 -7.69
C ARG A 29 1.15 -1.30 -7.51
N VAL A 30 0.46 -1.05 -6.39
CA VAL A 30 -0.13 0.25 -6.09
C VAL A 30 0.94 1.34 -5.95
N ILE A 31 1.99 1.10 -5.17
CA ILE A 31 3.04 2.12 -4.95
C ILE A 31 3.89 2.31 -6.21
N ARG A 32 4.12 1.26 -7.01
CA ARG A 32 4.80 1.34 -8.31
C ARG A 32 4.01 2.22 -9.28
N ASP A 33 2.71 1.97 -9.42
CA ASP A 33 1.88 2.59 -10.47
C ASP A 33 1.19 3.89 -10.02
N LEU A 34 1.39 4.32 -8.76
CA LEU A 34 0.77 5.53 -8.23
C LEU A 34 1.15 6.78 -9.06
N PRO A 35 0.20 7.63 -9.48
CA PRO A 35 0.53 8.89 -10.14
C PRO A 35 1.47 9.77 -9.31
N GLU A 36 2.42 10.42 -9.99
CA GLU A 36 3.46 11.26 -9.37
C GLU A 36 2.86 12.34 -8.45
N GLU A 37 1.80 13.02 -8.90
CA GLU A 37 1.09 14.05 -8.12
C GLU A 37 0.53 13.50 -6.80
N LEU A 38 0.01 12.28 -6.81
CA LEU A 38 -0.52 11.63 -5.61
C LEU A 38 0.61 11.17 -4.68
N ALA A 39 1.73 10.70 -5.23
CA ALA A 39 2.90 10.35 -4.44
C ALA A 39 3.49 11.59 -3.74
N ASN A 40 3.57 12.72 -4.44
CA ASN A 40 4.00 14.01 -3.90
C ASN A 40 3.06 14.50 -2.81
N TYR A 41 1.74 14.54 -3.09
CA TYR A 41 0.72 14.96 -2.11
C TYR A 41 0.75 14.11 -0.83
N LYS A 42 0.99 12.80 -0.95
CA LYS A 42 1.06 11.86 0.19
C LYS A 42 2.44 11.80 0.85
N GLY A 43 3.42 12.60 0.40
CA GLY A 43 4.75 12.64 0.98
C GLY A 43 5.60 11.38 0.77
N LEU A 44 5.32 10.60 -0.28
CA LEU A 44 6.00 9.33 -0.55
C LEU A 44 7.33 9.51 -1.30
N THR A 45 7.52 10.63 -1.98
CA THR A 45 8.58 10.88 -2.99
C THR A 45 9.98 10.52 -2.50
N ARG A 46 10.29 10.82 -1.24
CA ARG A 46 11.62 10.61 -0.64
C ARG A 46 12.01 9.14 -0.48
N TYR A 47 11.03 8.24 -0.36
CA TYR A 47 11.28 6.82 -0.06
C TYR A 47 10.56 5.86 -1.01
N ARG A 48 9.77 6.38 -1.96
CA ARG A 48 8.98 5.58 -2.90
C ARG A 48 9.85 4.57 -3.66
N ALA A 49 11.00 5.01 -4.19
CA ALA A 49 11.90 4.13 -4.94
C ALA A 49 12.38 2.95 -4.08
N THR A 50 12.89 3.24 -2.88
CA THR A 50 13.32 2.21 -1.91
C THR A 50 12.19 1.25 -1.53
N LEU A 51 10.98 1.78 -1.34
CA LEU A 51 9.81 0.97 -1.00
C LEU A 51 9.38 0.06 -2.15
N VAL A 52 9.35 0.57 -3.39
CA VAL A 52 9.04 -0.25 -4.58
C VAL A 52 10.07 -1.36 -4.75
N GLU A 53 11.36 -1.04 -4.62
CA GLU A 53 12.44 -2.02 -4.72
C GLU A 53 12.29 -3.12 -3.65
N TRP A 54 12.04 -2.75 -2.39
CA TRP A 54 11.85 -3.71 -1.32
C TRP A 54 10.62 -4.60 -1.54
N LEU A 55 9.48 -4.01 -1.93
CA LEU A 55 8.23 -4.73 -2.21
C LEU A 55 8.32 -5.62 -3.45
N SER A 56 9.14 -5.29 -4.44
CA SER A 56 9.29 -6.08 -5.68
C SER A 56 9.72 -7.53 -5.41
N LYS A 57 10.48 -7.74 -4.33
CA LYS A 57 10.95 -9.07 -3.90
C LYS A 57 9.82 -9.97 -3.39
N LEU A 58 8.66 -9.38 -3.10
CA LEU A 58 7.48 -10.01 -2.51
C LEU A 58 6.31 -10.11 -3.49
N ASP A 59 6.47 -9.59 -4.71
CA ASP A 59 5.48 -9.75 -5.77
C ASP A 59 5.82 -11.00 -6.59
N ASP A 60 5.06 -12.07 -6.34
CA ASP A 60 5.21 -13.38 -6.97
C ASP A 60 4.66 -13.45 -8.42
N GLY A 61 4.17 -12.33 -8.96
CA GLY A 61 3.57 -12.28 -10.30
C GLY A 61 2.17 -12.90 -10.39
N SER A 62 1.64 -13.47 -9.30
CA SER A 62 0.29 -14.05 -9.29
C SER A 62 -0.80 -12.98 -9.45
N PRO A 63 -1.97 -13.32 -9.99
CA PRO A 63 -3.10 -12.40 -10.00
C PRO A 63 -3.46 -11.94 -8.58
N THR A 64 -3.83 -10.67 -8.44
CA THR A 64 -4.36 -10.17 -7.17
C THR A 64 -5.87 -10.39 -7.16
N SER A 65 -6.38 -11.24 -6.27
CA SER A 65 -7.82 -11.48 -6.14
C SER A 65 -8.58 -10.18 -5.77
N PRO A 66 -9.89 -10.07 -6.09
CA PRO A 66 -10.70 -8.89 -5.77
C PRO A 66 -10.79 -8.58 -4.26
N GLY A 67 -11.24 -7.36 -3.92
CA GLY A 67 -11.47 -6.93 -2.53
C GLY A 67 -10.20 -6.68 -1.72
N PHE A 68 -10.29 -6.05 -0.56
CA PHE A 68 -9.13 -5.61 0.25
C PHE A 68 -8.70 -6.59 1.35
N GLY A 69 -9.55 -7.55 1.72
CA GLY A 69 -9.22 -8.56 2.72
C GLY A 69 -8.14 -9.55 2.26
N PRO A 70 -7.65 -10.41 3.17
CA PRO A 70 -6.81 -11.57 2.82
C PRO A 70 -7.48 -12.46 1.75
N ASP A 71 -6.68 -13.37 1.18
CA ASP A 71 -7.24 -14.51 0.43
C ASP A 71 -7.89 -15.52 1.38
#